data_AF-A0A1L9TEX0-F1
#
_entry.id   AF-A0A1L9TEX0-F1
#
_cell.length_a   1.000
_cell.length_b   1.000
_cell.length_c   1.000
_cell.angle_alpha   90.00
_cell.angle_beta   90.00
_cell.angle_gamma   90.00
#
_symmetry.space_group_name_H-M   'P 1'
#
loop_
_entity.id
_entity.type
_entity.pdbx_description
1 polymer ?
#
loop_
_entity_poly.entity_id
_entity_poly.type
_entity_poly.pdbx_seq_one_letter_code
_entity_poly.pdbx_strand_id
1 'polypeptide(L)'
;MCLIQESDVQAIEIIRNFGYEMGCPEEYISQACRLASGFSDVVVVLERLLSIRLAPGKTFDSFVSSNSTLKCIDELLQAASTGTRTIATTTVVNAFSFQPDYNKPAKDLRCEEVLAQFLQVKKPQVIIHCDNI
;
A
#
# COMPACT_ATOMS: atom_id res chain seq x y z
N MET A 1 14.66 -12.66 13.63
CA MET A 1 13.43 -13.26 13.08
C MET A 1 12.25 -12.58 13.76
N CYS A 2 11.71 -11.52 13.15
CA CYS A 2 10.53 -10.83 13.68
C CYS A 2 9.32 -11.74 13.42
N LEU A 3 8.61 -12.14 14.48
CA LEU A 3 7.40 -12.94 14.36
C LEU A 3 6.34 -12.11 13.61
N ILE A 4 5.67 -12.72 12.62
CA ILE A 4 4.48 -12.13 12.01
C ILE A 4 3.49 -11.89 13.15
N GLN A 5 3.14 -10.64 13.42
CA GLN A 5 2.17 -10.33 14.46
C GLN A 5 0.76 -10.63 13.92
N GLU A 6 -0.16 -11.07 14.79
CA GLU A 6 -1.56 -11.28 14.39
C GLU A 6 -2.18 -10.02 13.78
N SER A 7 -1.75 -8.84 14.24
CA SER A 7 -2.10 -7.54 13.66
C SER A 7 -1.65 -7.40 12.21
N ASP A 8 -0.48 -7.91 11.83
CA ASP A 8 -0.01 -7.84 10.45
C ASP A 8 -0.87 -8.71 9.55
N VAL A 9 -1.25 -9.91 10.00
CA VAL A 9 -2.16 -10.79 9.24
C VAL A 9 -3.52 -10.13 9.06
N GLN A 10 -4.10 -9.59 10.14
CA GLN A 10 -5.39 -8.91 10.12
C GLN A 10 -5.37 -7.68 9.19
N ALA A 11 -4.30 -6.89 9.22
CA ALA A 11 -4.15 -5.73 8.35
C ALA A 11 -4.13 -6.13 6.87
N ILE A 12 -3.44 -7.23 6.52
CA ILE A 12 -3.46 -7.76 5.15
C ILE A 12 -4.85 -8.27 4.75
N GLU A 13 -5.56 -8.94 5.65
CA GLU A 13 -6.91 -9.42 5.38
C GLU A 13 -7.90 -8.28 5.12
N ILE A 14 -7.77 -7.15 5.82
CA ILE A 14 -8.57 -5.93 5.56
C ILE A 14 -8.42 -5.49 4.09
N ILE A 15 -7.18 -5.38 3.60
CA ILE A 15 -6.90 -4.98 2.21
C ILE A 15 -7.39 -6.05 1.22
N ARG A 16 -7.13 -7.32 1.52
CA ARG A 16 -7.54 -8.45 0.66
C ARG A 16 -9.06 -8.50 0.47
N ASN A 17 -9.79 -8.46 1.58
CA ASN A 17 -11.25 -8.54 1.57
C ASN A 17 -11.85 -7.34 0.83
N PHE A 18 -11.28 -6.15 1.03
CA PHE A 18 -11.73 -4.96 0.31
C PHE A 18 -11.49 -5.07 -1.20
N GLY A 19 -10.34 -5.60 -1.62
CA GLY A 19 -10.07 -5.86 -3.04
C GLY A 19 -11.09 -6.81 -3.68
N TYR A 20 -11.49 -7.88 -2.97
CA TYR A 20 -12.55 -8.79 -3.43
C TYR A 20 -13.93 -8.13 -3.45
N GLU A 21 -14.27 -7.33 -2.43
CA GLU A 21 -15.52 -6.56 -2.36
C GLU A 21 -15.68 -5.64 -3.59
N MET A 22 -14.57 -5.05 -4.04
CA MET A 22 -14.51 -4.17 -5.21
C MET A 22 -14.39 -4.92 -6.55
N GLY A 23 -14.35 -6.25 -6.56
CA GLY A 23 -14.24 -7.06 -7.77
C GLY A 23 -12.89 -6.95 -8.49
N CYS A 24 -11.82 -6.63 -7.76
CA CYS A 24 -10.48 -6.53 -8.34
C CYS A 24 -9.92 -7.91 -8.74
N PRO A 25 -9.11 -8.00 -9.82
CA PRO A 25 -8.37 -9.21 -10.16
C PRO A 25 -7.44 -9.67 -9.02
N GLU A 26 -7.34 -10.99 -8.82
CA GLU A 26 -6.49 -11.61 -7.77
C GLU A 26 -5.04 -11.13 -7.81
N GLU A 27 -4.47 -10.96 -9.01
CA GLU A 27 -3.10 -10.46 -9.19
C GLU A 27 -2.90 -9.07 -8.57
N TYR A 28 -3.90 -8.19 -8.67
CA TYR A 28 -3.85 -6.84 -8.12
C TYR A 28 -3.98 -6.84 -6.60
N ILE A 29 -4.88 -7.69 -6.09
CA ILE A 29 -5.06 -7.90 -4.66
C ILE A 29 -3.76 -8.43 -4.05
N SER A 30 -3.14 -9.44 -4.68
CA SER A 30 -1.89 -10.05 -4.24
C SER A 30 -0.75 -9.03 -4.16
N GLN A 31 -0.61 -8.15 -5.15
CA GLN A 31 0.43 -7.13 -5.15
C GLN A 31 0.18 -6.02 -4.12
N ALA A 32 -1.07 -5.58 -3.95
CA ALA A 32 -1.43 -4.66 -2.87
C ALA A 32 -1.14 -5.26 -1.49
N CYS A 33 -1.45 -6.55 -1.29
CA CYS A 33 -1.09 -7.27 -0.07
C CYS A 33 0.43 -7.31 0.13
N ARG A 34 1.22 -7.57 -0.92
CA ARG A 34 2.69 -7.58 -0.84
C ARG A 34 3.26 -6.24 -0.40
N LEU A 35 2.72 -5.13 -0.90
CA LEU A 35 3.11 -3.77 -0.47
C LEU A 35 2.74 -3.53 1.00
N ALA A 36 1.58 -4.01 1.45
CA ALA A 36 1.10 -3.82 2.81
C ALA A 36 1.85 -4.69 3.85
N SER A 37 2.56 -5.73 3.43
CA SER A 37 3.25 -6.71 4.30
C SER A 37 4.52 -6.21 4.98
N GLY A 38 4.93 -4.96 4.75
CA GLY A 38 6.10 -4.39 5.41
C GLY A 38 5.95 -4.21 6.93
N PHE A 39 6.99 -3.64 7.54
CA PHE A 39 6.99 -3.31 8.96
C PHE A 39 6.02 -2.17 9.29
N SER A 40 5.41 -2.26 10.46
CA SER A 40 4.32 -1.39 10.89
C SER A 40 4.75 -0.04 11.46
N ASP A 41 6.05 0.17 11.72
CA ASP A 41 6.54 1.41 12.35
C ASP A 41 6.38 2.64 11.45
N VAL A 42 6.50 2.44 10.14
CA VAL A 42 6.27 3.44 9.10
C VAL A 42 5.24 2.89 8.11
N VAL A 43 4.13 3.62 7.93
CA VAL A 43 3.12 3.30 6.92
C VAL A 43 3.08 4.41 5.88
N VAL A 44 3.25 4.04 4.61
CA VAL A 44 3.06 4.94 3.47
C VAL A 44 1.66 4.75 2.91
N VAL A 45 0.87 5.82 2.88
CA VAL A 45 -0.47 5.84 2.29
C VAL A 45 -0.37 6.48 0.92
N LEU A 46 -0.86 5.76 -0.09
CA LEU A 46 -0.88 6.21 -1.47
C LEU A 46 -2.31 6.56 -1.87
N GLU A 47 -2.56 7.82 -2.16
CA GLU A 47 -3.85 8.26 -2.69
C GLU A 47 -3.84 8.21 -4.22
N ARG A 48 -4.70 7.37 -4.81
CA ARG A 48 -5.07 7.41 -6.25
C ARG A 48 -3.89 7.41 -7.22
N LEU A 49 -3.00 6.43 -7.07
CA LEU A 49 -1.87 6.23 -7.97
C LEU A 49 -2.35 5.75 -9.35
N LEU A 50 -2.60 6.72 -10.25
CA LEU A 50 -3.25 6.63 -11.58
C LEU A 50 -2.71 5.55 -12.55
N SER A 51 -1.62 4.90 -12.21
CA SER A 51 -0.82 4.12 -13.15
C SER A 51 -0.12 2.94 -12.49
N ILE A 52 -0.66 2.43 -11.38
CA ILE A 52 -0.38 1.04 -10.98
C ILE A 52 -1.16 0.10 -11.93
N ARG A 53 -0.91 0.21 -13.24
CA ARG A 53 -1.20 -0.89 -14.17
C ARG A 53 -0.11 -1.91 -13.92
N LEU A 54 -0.40 -2.75 -12.94
CA LEU A 54 0.50 -3.78 -12.46
C LEU A 54 0.88 -4.66 -13.63
N ALA A 55 2.17 -4.81 -13.87
CA ALA A 55 2.69 -5.62 -14.96
C ALA A 55 2.75 -7.08 -14.48
N PRO A 56 1.84 -7.97 -14.92
CA PRO A 56 1.84 -9.36 -14.49
C PRO A 56 3.18 -10.01 -14.88
N GLY A 57 3.74 -10.83 -13.99
CA GLY A 57 5.01 -11.54 -14.24
C GLY A 57 6.29 -10.74 -14.01
N LYS A 58 6.23 -9.47 -13.58
CA LYS A 58 7.43 -8.73 -13.17
C LYS A 58 7.82 -9.02 -11.73
N THR A 59 9.13 -8.96 -11.45
CA THR A 59 9.65 -8.99 -10.07
C THR A 59 9.19 -7.76 -9.30
N PHE A 60 9.19 -7.84 -7.96
CA PHE A 60 8.80 -6.71 -7.11
C PHE A 60 9.66 -5.48 -7.36
N ASP A 61 10.99 -5.65 -7.45
CA ASP A 61 11.91 -4.55 -7.73
C ASP A 61 11.66 -3.91 -9.09
N SER A 62 11.33 -4.72 -10.10
CA SER A 62 10.98 -4.23 -11.44
C SER A 62 9.66 -3.46 -11.43
N PHE A 63 8.68 -3.92 -10.63
CA PHE A 63 7.42 -3.21 -10.42
C PHE A 63 7.65 -1.85 -9.75
N VAL A 64 8.37 -1.81 -8.62
CA VAL A 64 8.71 -0.57 -7.91
C VAL A 64 9.44 0.40 -8.83
N SER A 65 10.47 -0.08 -9.53
CA SER A 65 11.29 0.76 -10.44
C SER A 65 10.50 1.29 -11.65
N SER A 66 9.43 0.59 -12.06
CA SER A 66 8.60 1.01 -13.18
C SER A 66 7.58 2.11 -12.84
N ASN A 67 7.39 2.41 -11.55
CA ASN A 67 6.48 3.44 -11.09
C ASN A 67 7.28 4.58 -10.45
N SER A 68 7.18 5.79 -11.02
CA SER A 68 7.95 6.95 -10.54
C SER A 68 7.64 7.32 -9.10
N THR A 69 6.39 7.19 -8.66
CA THR A 69 5.99 7.47 -7.28
C THR A 69 6.58 6.44 -6.32
N LEU A 70 6.45 5.14 -6.61
CA LEU A 70 7.04 4.09 -5.76
C LEU A 70 8.57 4.20 -5.69
N LYS A 71 9.21 4.52 -6.81
CA LYS A 71 10.65 4.79 -6.85
C LYS A 71 11.04 5.99 -5.99
N CYS A 72 10.31 7.10 -6.10
CA CYS A 72 10.58 8.30 -5.29
C CYS A 72 10.39 8.03 -3.78
N ILE A 73 9.39 7.24 -3.42
CA ILE A 73 9.16 6.81 -2.03
C ILE A 73 10.31 5.92 -1.56
N ASP A 74 10.74 4.97 -2.38
CA ASP A 74 11.86 4.09 -2.03
C ASP A 74 13.16 4.89 -1.82
N GLU A 75 13.45 5.86 -2.69
CA GLU A 75 14.59 6.78 -2.54
C GLU A 75 14.47 7.65 -1.28
N LEU A 76 13.26 8.17 -0.97
CA LEU A 76 13.00 8.93 0.25
C LEU A 76 13.23 8.07 1.51
N LEU A 77 12.70 6.85 1.55
CA LEU A 77 12.86 5.93 2.67
C LEU A 77 14.35 5.62 2.89
N GLN A 78 15.07 5.30 1.82
CA GLN A 78 16.50 5.04 1.88
C GLN A 78 17.27 6.27 2.39
N ALA A 79 16.97 7.47 1.88
CA ALA A 79 17.63 8.69 2.32
C ALA A 79 17.34 9.00 3.80
N ALA A 80 16.07 8.96 4.20
CA ALA A 80 15.62 9.30 5.55
C ALA A 80 16.12 8.31 6.60
N SER A 81 16.33 7.04 6.23
CA SER A 81 16.73 5.99 7.16
C SER A 81 18.19 5.56 7.01
N THR A 82 18.99 6.27 6.19
CA THR A 82 20.38 5.89 5.87
C THR A 82 20.48 4.46 5.31
N GLY A 83 19.54 4.08 4.45
CA GLY A 83 19.50 2.80 3.73
C GLY A 83 18.92 1.63 4.53
N THR A 84 18.48 1.84 5.78
CA THR A 84 17.90 0.77 6.62
C THR A 84 16.46 0.40 6.27
N ARG A 85 15.78 1.23 5.46
CA ARG A 85 14.39 1.10 5.05
C ARG A 85 14.29 1.25 3.55
N THR A 86 13.40 0.46 2.98
CA THR A 86 13.04 0.44 1.56
C THR A 86 11.56 0.16 1.48
N ILE A 87 10.99 0.29 0.29
CA ILE A 87 9.60 -0.08 0.03
C ILE A 87 9.32 -1.57 0.24
N ALA A 88 10.34 -2.43 0.09
CA ALA A 88 10.23 -3.87 0.34
C ALA A 88 10.09 -4.20 1.84
N THR A 89 10.52 -3.28 2.71
CA THR A 89 10.53 -3.47 4.16
C THR A 89 9.53 -2.56 4.88
N THR A 90 8.96 -1.58 4.20
CA THR A 90 8.03 -0.59 4.76
C THR A 90 6.61 -0.92 4.33
N THR A 91 5.63 -0.83 5.23
CA THR A 91 4.22 -1.01 4.85
C THR A 91 3.79 0.11 3.91
N VAL A 92 3.32 -0.25 2.72
CA VAL A 92 2.74 0.68 1.75
C VAL A 92 1.31 0.24 1.44
N VAL A 93 0.36 1.14 1.60
CA VAL A 93 -1.07 0.87 1.41
C VAL A 93 -1.67 1.80 0.36
N ASN A 94 -2.43 1.23 -0.57
CA ASN A 94 -3.16 1.96 -1.61
C ASN A 94 -4.60 1.46 -1.69
N ALA A 95 -5.42 1.80 -0.69
CA ALA A 95 -6.83 1.40 -0.66
C ALA A 95 -7.63 2.04 -1.82
N PHE A 96 -7.23 3.22 -2.28
CA PHE A 96 -7.92 3.96 -3.34
C PHE A 96 -7.78 3.31 -4.72
N SER A 97 -6.71 2.54 -4.96
CA SER A 97 -6.51 1.87 -6.25
C SER A 97 -7.56 0.80 -6.59
N PHE A 98 -8.30 0.29 -5.60
CA PHE A 98 -9.39 -0.65 -5.84
C PHE A 98 -10.68 0.02 -6.32
N GLN A 99 -10.78 1.34 -6.22
CA GLN A 99 -11.89 2.11 -6.81
C GLN A 99 -11.46 2.72 -8.15
N PRO A 100 -11.96 2.21 -9.29
CA PRO A 100 -11.53 2.66 -10.62
C PRO A 100 -12.14 4.02 -11.06
N ASP A 101 -13.18 4.51 -10.38
CA ASP A 101 -13.96 5.67 -10.84
C ASP A 101 -13.44 6.98 -10.22
N TYR A 102 -12.35 7.51 -10.81
CA TYR A 102 -11.65 8.72 -10.36
C TYR A 102 -12.53 9.97 -10.24
N ASN A 103 -13.69 10.00 -10.92
CA ASN A 103 -14.54 11.19 -11.01
C ASN A 103 -15.65 11.24 -9.94
N LYS A 104 -15.67 10.31 -8.98
CA LYS A 104 -16.69 10.25 -7.93
C LYS A 104 -16.06 10.19 -6.53
N PRO A 105 -15.54 11.31 -6.01
CA PRO A 105 -14.94 11.37 -4.67
C PRO A 105 -15.92 10.98 -3.54
N ALA A 106 -17.24 11.12 -3.77
CA ALA A 106 -18.26 10.59 -2.85
C ALA A 106 -18.19 9.06 -2.63
N LYS A 107 -17.42 8.31 -3.43
CA LYS A 107 -17.16 6.88 -3.25
C LYS A 107 -15.93 6.59 -2.36
N ASP A 108 -15.10 7.58 -2.07
CA ASP A 108 -13.85 7.39 -1.30
C ASP A 108 -14.08 7.04 0.16
N LEU A 109 -15.27 7.32 0.71
CA LEU A 109 -15.62 7.01 2.11
C LEU A 109 -15.29 5.56 2.49
N ARG A 110 -15.53 4.60 1.58
CA ARG A 110 -15.21 3.19 1.83
C ARG A 110 -13.70 2.94 1.85
N CYS A 111 -12.94 3.59 0.97
CA CYS A 111 -11.48 3.53 0.96
C CYS A 111 -10.89 4.14 2.25
N GLU A 112 -11.45 5.25 2.71
CA GLU A 112 -11.09 5.91 3.96
C GLU A 112 -11.40 5.04 5.19
N GLU A 113 -12.57 4.41 5.25
CA GLU A 113 -12.94 3.46 6.31
C GLU A 113 -11.96 2.28 6.39
N VAL A 114 -11.62 1.69 5.24
CA VAL A 114 -10.67 0.57 5.14
C VAL A 114 -9.28 1.01 5.57
N LEU A 115 -8.84 2.20 5.14
CA LEU A 115 -7.57 2.77 5.56
C LEU A 115 -7.54 3.03 7.08
N ALA A 116 -8.62 3.56 7.65
CA ALA A 116 -8.73 3.79 9.08
C ALA A 116 -8.65 2.47 9.87
N GLN A 117 -9.37 1.43 9.44
CA GLN A 117 -9.28 0.09 10.05
C GLN A 117 -7.86 -0.49 9.95
N PHE A 118 -7.24 -0.38 8.78
CA PHE A 118 -5.86 -0.83 8.56
C PHE A 118 -4.87 -0.14 9.52
N LEU A 119 -4.95 1.18 9.63
CA LEU A 119 -4.08 1.98 10.50
C LEU A 119 -4.32 1.69 11.99
N GLN A 120 -5.57 1.44 12.40
CA GLN A 120 -5.90 1.06 13.77
C GLN A 120 -5.28 -0.28 14.18
N VAL A 121 -5.18 -1.23 13.24
CA VAL A 121 -4.55 -2.53 13.47
C VAL A 121 -3.02 -2.40 13.47
N LYS A 122 -2.45 -1.69 12.48
CA LYS A 122 -1.00 -1.53 12.32
C LYS A 122 -0.36 -0.65 13.39
N LYS A 123 -1.09 0.34 13.92
CA LYS A 123 -0.64 1.32 14.92
C LYS A 123 0.75 1.92 14.61
N PRO A 124 0.92 2.54 13.42
CA PRO A 124 2.21 3.09 13.03
C PRO A 124 2.64 4.26 13.91
N GLN A 125 3.96 4.44 14.00
CA GLN A 125 4.55 5.62 14.64
C GLN A 125 4.61 6.80 13.68
N VAL A 126 4.85 6.51 12.39
CA VAL A 126 4.93 7.51 11.33
C VAL A 126 4.01 7.11 10.19
N ILE A 127 3.21 8.07 9.72
CA ILE A 127 2.40 7.94 8.51
C ILE A 127 2.95 8.93 7.49
N ILE A 128 3.31 8.43 6.31
CA ILE A 128 3.67 9.25 5.15
C ILE A 128 2.48 9.23 4.21
N HIS A 129 1.79 10.36 4.08
CA HIS A 129 0.66 10.51 3.16
C HIS A 129 1.17 11.04 1.82
N CYS A 130 0.86 10.35 0.72
CA CYS A 130 1.25 10.74 -0.63
C CYS A 130 0.00 11.10 -1.44
N ASP A 131 -0.19 12.41 -1.62
CA ASP A 131 -1.31 12.99 -2.36
C ASP A 131 -0.94 13.29 -3.81
N ASN A 132 -1.92 13.19 -4.69
CA ASN A 132 -1.83 13.75 -6.03
C ASN A 132 -2.20 15.24 -5.94
N ILE A 133 -1.20 16.12 -6.06
CA ILE A 133 -1.38 17.58 -6.17
C ILE A 133 -1.63 17.97 -7.63
#